data_AF-A0AAD4PU80-F1
#
_entry.id   AF-A0AAD4PU80-F1
#
_cell.length_a   1.000
_cell.length_b   1.000
_cell.length_c   1.000
_cell.angle_alpha   90.00
_cell.angle_beta   90.00
_cell.angle_gamma   90.00
#
_symmetry.space_group_name_H-M   'P 1'
#
loop_
_entity.id
_entity.type
_entity.pdbx_description
1 polymer ?
#
loop_
_entity_poly.entity_id
_entity_poly.type
_entity_poly.pdbx_seq_one_letter_code
_entity_poly.pdbx_strand_id
1 'polypeptide(L)'
;MGGGLDPKHGHWVGTWGDANYFPQKGIASYTLSPNRQRLFPNFWHTAIFNTFRRFRHQVLYVVPPFVVAYSLMDWAIERNEYLNSKAGRAEATD
;
A
#
# COMPACT_ATOMS: atom_id res chain seq x y z
N MET A 1 18.08 -8.05 26.32
CA MET A 1 17.44 -7.49 25.11
C MET A 1 18.13 -8.13 23.91
N GLY A 2 17.41 -9.00 23.18
CA GLY A 2 17.70 -9.54 21.84
C GLY A 2 19.07 -10.22 21.62
N GLY A 3 19.07 -11.53 21.36
CA GLY A 3 20.27 -12.25 20.89
C GLY A 3 20.87 -11.62 19.63
N GLY A 4 22.19 -11.75 19.47
CA GLY A 4 22.94 -11.22 18.33
C GLY A 4 22.58 -11.91 17.01
N LEU A 5 23.20 -11.47 15.92
CA LEU A 5 22.97 -12.04 14.60
C LEU A 5 23.40 -13.51 14.58
N ASP A 6 22.43 -14.41 14.40
CA ASP A 6 22.67 -15.84 14.32
C ASP A 6 21.84 -16.49 13.21
N PRO A 7 22.32 -16.40 11.95
CA PRO A 7 21.64 -16.95 10.80
C PRO A 7 21.44 -18.47 10.87
N LYS A 8 22.29 -19.17 11.63
CA LYS A 8 22.22 -20.64 11.76
C LYS A 8 21.06 -21.07 12.64
N HIS A 9 20.67 -20.23 13.60
CA HIS A 9 19.51 -20.47 14.47
C HIS A 9 18.30 -19.61 14.09
N GLY A 10 18.27 -19.05 12.87
CA GLY A 10 17.12 -18.33 12.33
C GLY A 10 17.01 -16.85 12.75
N HIS A 11 18.04 -16.30 13.38
CA HIS A 11 18.13 -14.88 13.73
C HIS A 11 18.81 -14.10 12.60
N TRP A 12 18.02 -13.41 11.76
CA TRP A 12 18.51 -12.71 10.57
C TRP A 12 18.72 -11.20 10.73
N VAL A 13 18.38 -10.66 11.91
CA VAL A 13 18.52 -9.25 12.25
C VAL A 13 19.19 -9.16 13.62
N GLY A 14 20.36 -8.53 13.67
CA GLY A 14 21.07 -8.28 14.92
C GLY A 14 20.74 -6.92 15.55
N THR A 15 21.55 -6.52 16.52
CA THR A 15 21.41 -5.25 17.26
C THR A 15 22.33 -4.16 16.71
N TRP A 16 22.39 -3.01 17.38
CA TRP A 16 23.35 -1.95 17.09
C TRP A 16 24.79 -2.50 17.10
N GLY A 17 25.50 -2.32 15.99
CA GLY A 17 26.88 -2.81 15.81
C GLY A 17 27.02 -4.24 15.26
N ASP A 18 25.95 -5.02 15.22
CA ASP A 18 25.93 -6.41 14.73
C ASP A 18 24.76 -6.64 13.74
N ALA A 19 24.38 -5.60 13.01
CA ALA A 19 23.29 -5.69 12.06
C ALA A 19 23.72 -6.46 10.79
N ASN A 20 22.79 -7.22 10.21
CA ASN A 20 23.00 -8.07 9.04
C ASN A 20 23.07 -7.28 7.73
N TYR A 21 24.02 -6.37 7.63
CA TYR A 21 24.29 -5.60 6.43
C TYR A 21 25.59 -6.08 5.78
N PHE A 22 25.68 -5.98 4.46
CA PHE A 22 26.96 -6.12 3.77
C PHE A 22 27.95 -5.07 4.31
N PRO A 23 29.26 -5.39 4.42
CA PRO A 23 30.26 -4.44 4.87
C PRO A 23 30.24 -3.15 4.03
N GLN A 24 29.96 -2.00 4.66
CA GLN A 24 29.91 -0.70 4.00
C GLN A 24 31.23 0.05 4.26
N LYS A 25 31.93 0.46 3.21
CA LYS A 25 33.17 1.24 3.31
C LYS A 25 33.13 2.39 2.30
N GLY A 26 33.54 3.59 2.73
CA GLY A 26 33.66 4.76 1.86
C GLY A 26 32.39 5.60 1.66
N ILE A 27 31.32 5.33 2.41
CA ILE A 27 30.08 6.11 2.38
C ILE A 27 30.12 7.14 3.51
N ALA A 28 30.06 8.43 3.17
CA ALA A 28 29.93 9.52 4.14
C ALA A 28 28.53 10.12 4.06
N SER A 29 27.83 10.17 5.20
CA SER A 29 26.48 10.71 5.32
C SER A 29 26.49 12.04 6.06
N TYR A 30 25.88 13.06 5.48
CA TYR A 30 25.78 14.39 6.06
C TYR A 30 24.32 14.72 6.36
N THR A 31 24.07 15.36 7.50
CA THR A 31 22.73 15.78 7.90
C THR A 31 22.77 17.11 8.66
N LEU A 32 21.69 17.87 8.59
CA LEU A 32 21.50 19.11 9.35
C LEU A 32 20.61 18.84 10.56
N SER A 33 20.92 19.47 11.70
CA SER A 33 20.06 19.40 12.89
C SER A 33 18.62 19.82 12.55
N PRO A 34 17.58 19.08 12.98
CA PRO A 34 16.18 19.40 12.69
C PRO A 34 15.77 20.82 13.11
N ASN A 35 16.34 21.32 14.22
CA ASN A 35 16.08 22.67 14.73
C ASN A 35 16.61 23.79 13.82
N ARG A 36 17.46 23.45 12.85
CA ARG A 36 17.99 24.38 11.83
C ARG A 36 17.31 24.22 10.47
N GLN A 37 16.36 23.29 10.34
CA GLN A 37 15.58 23.09 9.13
C GLN A 37 14.22 23.78 9.26
N ARG A 38 13.62 24.16 8.13
CA ARG A 38 12.20 24.56 8.10
C ARG A 38 11.36 23.28 8.31
N LEU A 39 10.25 23.37 9.03
CA LEU A 39 9.40 22.19 9.31
C LEU A 39 8.76 21.59 8.05
N PHE A 40 8.28 22.44 7.13
CA PHE A 40 7.63 22.01 5.89
C PHE A 40 8.08 22.83 4.67
N PRO A 41 9.35 22.71 4.24
CA PRO A 41 9.83 23.39 3.05
C PRO A 41 9.08 22.85 1.82
N ASN A 42 8.62 23.75 0.95
CA ASN A 42 7.95 23.43 -0.32
C ASN A 42 6.75 22.48 -0.17
N PHE A 43 6.03 22.55 0.95
CA PHE A 43 4.92 21.65 1.27
C PHE A 43 3.91 21.54 0.14
N TRP A 44 3.33 22.66 -0.30
CA TRP A 44 2.25 22.65 -1.29
C TRP A 44 2.70 22.10 -2.65
N HIS A 45 3.85 22.55 -3.13
CA HIS A 45 4.40 22.07 -4.40
C HIS A 45 4.70 20.57 -4.34
N THR A 46 5.33 20.10 -3.26
CA THR A 46 5.69 18.69 -3.12
C THR A 46 4.44 17.84 -2.85
N ALA A 47 3.56 18.26 -1.96
CA ALA A 47 2.34 17.54 -1.59
C ALA A 47 1.40 17.37 -2.78
N ILE A 48 1.28 18.35 -3.68
CA ILE A 48 0.38 18.22 -4.83
C ILE A 48 1.08 17.43 -5.95
N PHE A 49 2.21 17.91 -6.45
CA PHE A 49 2.81 17.34 -7.67
C PHE A 49 3.48 15.99 -7.42
N ASN A 50 4.16 15.79 -6.28
CA ASN A 50 4.77 14.50 -5.98
C ASN A 50 3.72 13.44 -5.67
N THR A 51 2.63 13.81 -4.98
CA THR A 51 1.54 12.87 -4.68
C THR A 51 0.80 12.49 -5.94
N PHE A 52 0.44 13.45 -6.81
CA PHE A 52 -0.19 13.14 -8.09
C PHE A 52 0.71 12.25 -8.95
N ARG A 53 2.02 12.55 -9.02
CA ARG A 53 3.00 11.70 -9.72
C ARG A 53 3.01 10.28 -9.18
N ARG A 54 2.99 10.08 -7.85
CA ARG A 54 2.93 8.73 -7.24
C ARG A 54 1.60 8.03 -7.54
N PHE A 55 0.49 8.75 -7.43
CA PHE A 55 -0.86 8.24 -7.68
C PHE A 55 -1.01 7.71 -9.12
N ARG A 56 -0.60 8.50 -10.13
CA ARG A 56 -0.74 8.09 -11.54
C ARG A 56 0.03 6.81 -11.91
N HIS A 57 1.09 6.47 -11.17
CA HIS A 57 1.84 5.23 -11.40
C HIS A 57 1.17 3.99 -10.81
N GLN A 58 0.20 4.16 -9.90
CA GLN A 58 -0.47 3.07 -9.19
C GLN A 58 -1.94 2.94 -9.56
N VAL A 59 -2.58 4.03 -10.00
CA VAL A 59 -4.03 4.08 -10.27
C VAL A 59 -4.48 3.00 -11.25
N LEU A 60 -3.66 2.64 -12.25
CA LEU A 60 -4.00 1.60 -13.24
C LEU A 60 -3.89 0.17 -12.71
N TYR A 61 -3.21 -0.06 -11.59
CA TYR A 61 -3.20 -1.37 -10.93
C TYR A 61 -4.36 -1.51 -9.93
N VAL A 62 -4.79 -0.39 -9.37
CA VAL A 62 -5.81 -0.35 -8.32
C VAL A 62 -7.21 -0.22 -8.92
N VAL A 63 -7.43 0.73 -9.83
CA VAL A 63 -8.78 1.06 -10.33
C VAL A 63 -9.43 -0.08 -11.10
N PRO A 64 -8.77 -0.78 -12.06
CA PRO A 64 -9.43 -1.84 -12.82
C PRO A 64 -10.07 -2.95 -11.98
N PRO A 65 -9.38 -3.59 -11.01
CA PRO A 65 -10.02 -4.62 -10.19
C PRO A 65 -11.17 -4.07 -9.33
N PHE A 66 -11.08 -2.82 -8.85
CA PHE A 66 -12.17 -2.20 -8.10
C PHE A 66 -13.39 -1.90 -8.97
N VAL A 67 -13.20 -1.43 -10.19
CA VAL A 67 -14.29 -1.19 -11.14
C VAL A 67 -14.99 -2.51 -11.47
N VAL A 68 -14.24 -3.57 -11.75
CA VAL A 68 -14.80 -4.90 -12.01
C VAL A 68 -15.58 -5.40 -10.79
N ALA A 69 -14.98 -5.37 -9.60
CA ALA A 69 -15.63 -5.82 -8.38
C ALA A 69 -16.93 -5.04 -8.09
N TYR A 70 -16.90 -3.72 -8.24
CA TYR A 70 -18.08 -2.88 -8.03
C TYR A 70 -19.19 -3.19 -9.03
N SER A 71 -18.85 -3.30 -10.32
CA SER A 71 -19.83 -3.63 -11.36
C SER A 71 -20.46 -5.02 -11.17
N LEU A 72 -19.66 -6.01 -10.74
CA LEU A 72 -20.16 -7.36 -10.45
C LEU A 72 -21.07 -7.37 -9.22
N MET A 73 -20.73 -6.60 -8.20
CA MET A 73 -21.54 -6.46 -6.99
C MET A 73 -22.89 -5.82 -7.31
N ASP A 74 -22.90 -4.76 -8.10
CA ASP A 74 -24.12 -4.05 -8.50
C ASP A 74 -25.05 -4.99 -9.29
N TRP A 75 -24.51 -5.69 -10.29
CA TRP A 75 -25.24 -6.72 -11.04
C TRP A 75 -25.79 -7.83 -10.13
N ALA A 76 -24.99 -8.29 -9.16
CA ALA A 76 -25.40 -9.35 -8.25
C ALA A 76 -26.55 -8.91 -7.33
N ILE A 77 -26.53 -7.65 -6.86
CA ILE A 77 -27.60 -7.06 -6.05
C ILE A 77 -28.88 -6.97 -6.88
N GLU A 78 -28.84 -6.35 -8.06
CA GLU A 78 -30.01 -6.21 -8.93
C GLU A 78 -30.60 -7.58 -9.31
N ARG A 79 -29.74 -8.54 -9.66
CA ARG A 79 -30.19 -9.90 -9.99
C ARG A 79 -30.82 -10.60 -8.79
N ASN A 80 -30.26 -10.43 -7.58
CA ASN A 80 -30.81 -11.01 -6.36
C ASN A 80 -32.19 -10.43 -6.03
N GLU A 81 -32.35 -9.12 -6.12
CA GLU A 81 -33.64 -8.44 -5.89
C GLU A 81 -34.68 -8.88 -6.92
N TYR A 82 -34.30 -8.96 -8.19
CA TYR A 82 -35.20 -9.43 -9.25
C TYR A 82 -35.68 -10.86 -9.01
N LEU A 83 -34.79 -11.79 -8.68
CA LEU A 83 -35.13 -13.20 -8.43
C LEU A 83 -36.06 -13.37 -7.22
N ASN A 84 -35.90 -12.52 -6.19
CA ASN A 84 -36.77 -12.51 -5.02
C ASN A 84 -38.08 -11.72 -5.21
N SER A 85 -38.23 -11.05 -6.36
CA SER A 85 -39.45 -10.32 -6.71
C SER A 85 -40.60 -11.26 -7.12
N LYS A 86 -41.82 -10.71 -7.20
CA LYS A 86 -42.98 -11.48 -7.68
C LYS A 86 -42.81 -11.95 -9.13
N ALA A 87 -42.24 -11.11 -10.00
CA ALA A 87 -42.01 -11.44 -11.40
C ALA A 87 -40.95 -12.53 -11.55
N GLY A 88 -39.84 -12.44 -10.81
CA GLY A 88 -38.78 -13.47 -10.83
C GLY A 88 -39.25 -14.82 -10.31
N ARG A 89 -40.12 -14.86 -9.29
CA ARG A 89 -40.73 -16.13 -8.83
C ARG A 89 -41.69 -16.75 -9.86
N ALA A 90 -42.38 -15.93 -10.65
CA ALA A 90 -43.23 -16.42 -11.74
C ALA A 90 -42.38 -17.03 -12.87
N GLU A 91 -41.29 -16.36 -13.26
CA GLU A 91 -40.33 -16.88 -14.26
C GLU A 91 -39.66 -18.19 -13.82
N ALA A 92 -39.41 -18.38 -12.53
CA ALA A 92 -38.81 -19.61 -12.01
C ALA A 92 -39.78 -20.81 -11.92
N THR A 93 -41.08 -20.58 -12.06
CA THR A 93 -42.13 -21.61 -11.94
C THR A 93 -42.58 -22.16 -13.30
N ASP A 94 -42.32 -21.42 -14.39
CA ASP A 94 -42.49 -21.86 -15.79
C ASP A 94 -41.30 -22.73 -16.24
#